data_AF-A0A2X4TDV0-F1
#
_entry.id   AF-A0A2X4TDV0-F1
#
_cell.length_a   1.000
_cell.length_b   1.000
_cell.length_c   1.000
_cell.angle_alpha   90.00
_cell.angle_beta   90.00
_cell.angle_gamma   90.00
#
_symmetry.space_group_name_H-M   'P 1'
#
loop_
_entity.id
_entity.type
_entity.pdbx_description
1 polymer ?
#
loop_
_entity_poly.entity_id
_entity_poly.type
_entity_poly.pdbx_seq_one_letter_code
_entity_poly.pdbx_strand_id
1 'polypeptide(L)' 'MIVKAITEQRRPASEAVALYEETAESVEKREKMAQARKLNALTMPHPDRRPDKKERRDLLRFKHGDSE' A
#
# COMPACT_ATOMS: atom_id res chain seq x y z
N MET A 1 -9.19 -13.17 5.70
CA MET A 1 -8.89 -13.63 7.08
C MET A 1 -10.04 -14.49 7.58
N ILE A 2 -9.73 -15.44 8.44
CA ILE A 2 -10.67 -16.34 9.11
C ILE A 2 -10.49 -16.14 10.62
N VAL A 3 -11.61 -16.00 11.35
CA VAL A 3 -11.59 -15.84 12.82
C VAL A 3 -11.44 -17.22 13.46
N LYS A 4 -10.45 -17.39 14.34
CA LYS A 4 -10.22 -18.64 15.09
C LYS A 4 -10.82 -18.60 16.49
N ALA A 5 -10.78 -17.44 17.14
CA ALA A 5 -11.30 -17.24 18.47
C ALA A 5 -11.75 -15.80 18.68
N ILE A 6 -12.64 -15.61 19.65
CA ILE A 6 -13.10 -14.29 20.08
C ILE A 6 -12.68 -14.12 21.53
N THR A 7 -12.16 -12.94 21.86
CA THR A 7 -11.83 -12.54 23.23
C THR A 7 -12.30 -11.11 23.44
N GLU A 8 -12.77 -10.81 24.64
CA GLU A 8 -13.24 -9.47 25.01
C GLU A 8 -12.10 -8.56 25.49
N GLN A 9 -10.92 -9.15 25.76
CA GLN A 9 -9.78 -8.43 26.29
C GLN A 9 -8.71 -8.22 25.21
N ARG A 10 -8.20 -6.99 25.10
CA ARG A 10 -7.08 -6.68 24.21
C ARG A 10 -5.79 -7.25 24.79
N ARG A 11 -5.14 -8.15 24.06
CA ARG A 11 -3.89 -8.81 24.44
C ARG A 11 -2.69 -8.27 23.65
N PRO A 12 -1.44 -8.51 24.11
CA PRO A 12 -0.22 -8.23 23.36
C PRO A 12 -0.22 -8.80 21.94
N ALA A 13 0.62 -8.23 21.06
CA ALA A 13 0.63 -8.53 19.63
C ALA A 13 0.78 -10.03 19.33
N SER A 14 1.71 -10.72 20.00
CA SER A 14 1.95 -12.16 19.82
C SER A 14 0.70 -13.01 20.09
N GLU A 15 -0.08 -12.64 21.09
CA GLU A 15 -1.27 -13.38 21.50
C GLU A 15 -2.49 -13.01 20.64
N ALA A 16 -2.61 -11.75 20.22
CA ALA A 16 -3.67 -11.29 19.34
C ALA A 16 -3.58 -11.92 17.93
N VAL A 17 -2.36 -12.16 17.44
CA VAL A 17 -2.14 -12.82 16.14
C VAL A 17 -2.71 -14.25 16.13
N ALA A 18 -2.74 -14.95 17.26
CA ALA A 18 -3.30 -16.30 17.32
C ALA A 18 -4.84 -16.35 17.17
N LEU A 19 -5.54 -15.21 17.30
CA LEU A 19 -7.00 -15.14 17.25
C LEU A 19 -7.56 -15.19 15.82
N TYR A 20 -6.72 -14.99 14.81
CA TYR A 20 -7.11 -15.03 13.41
C TYR A 20 -6.06 -15.76 12.59
N GLU A 21 -6.50 -16.29 11.46
CA GLU A 21 -5.60 -16.81 10.44
C GLU A 21 -5.84 -16.05 9.14
N GLU A 22 -4.76 -15.65 8.49
CA GLU A 22 -4.87 -15.07 7.17
C GLU A 22 -5.13 -16.15 6.13
N THR A 23 -6.03 -15.88 5.18
CA THR A 23 -6.31 -16.80 4.08
C THR A 23 -5.13 -16.81 3.10
N ALA A 24 -4.83 -17.97 2.53
CA ALA A 24 -3.77 -18.11 1.52
C ALA A 24 -3.91 -17.10 0.37
N GLU A 25 -5.15 -16.90 -0.13
CA GLU A 25 -5.45 -15.91 -1.16
C GLU A 25 -5.07 -14.47 -0.73
N SER A 26 -5.34 -14.10 0.53
CA SER A 26 -5.02 -12.77 1.05
C SER A 26 -3.51 -12.56 1.17
N VAL A 27 -2.78 -13.60 1.59
CA VAL A 27 -1.31 -13.60 1.63
C VAL A 27 -0.75 -13.41 0.23
N GLU A 28 -1.17 -14.23 -0.73
CA GLU A 28 -0.72 -14.14 -2.12
C GLU A 28 -1.00 -12.77 -2.73
N LYS A 29 -2.19 -12.22 -2.50
CA LYS A 29 -2.55 -10.88 -3.00
C LYS A 29 -1.60 -9.82 -2.45
N ARG A 30 -1.26 -9.90 -1.17
CA ARG A 30 -0.32 -8.96 -0.55
C ARG A 30 1.08 -9.09 -1.13
N GLU A 31 1.56 -10.31 -1.33
CA GLU A 31 2.87 -10.58 -1.94
C GLU A 31 2.94 -10.07 -3.38
N LYS A 32 1.92 -10.36 -4.20
CA LYS A 32 1.80 -9.85 -5.57
C LYS A 32 1.83 -8.32 -5.61
N MET A 33 1.08 -7.66 -4.73
CA MET A 33 1.11 -6.19 -4.62
C MET A 33 2.47 -5.66 -4.15
N ALA A 34 3.13 -6.32 -3.20
CA ALA A 34 4.45 -5.93 -2.73
C ALA A 34 5.50 -6.07 -3.83
N GLN A 35 5.45 -7.14 -4.62
CA GLN A 35 6.29 -7.34 -5.79
C GLN A 35 6.04 -6.28 -6.85
N ALA A 36 4.78 -5.99 -7.19
CA ALA A 36 4.42 -4.93 -8.13
C ALA A 36 4.94 -3.57 -7.68
N ARG A 37 4.81 -3.22 -6.39
CA ARG A 37 5.39 -1.99 -5.84
C ARG A 37 6.91 -1.95 -5.95
N LYS A 38 7.59 -3.06 -5.65
CA LYS A 38 9.05 -3.17 -5.76
C LYS A 38 9.52 -2.99 -7.21
N LEU A 39 8.81 -3.60 -8.17
CA LEU A 39 9.11 -3.45 -9.60
C LEU A 39 8.86 -2.02 -10.08
N ASN A 40 7.73 -1.41 -9.69
CA ASN A 40 7.42 -0.03 -10.05
C ASN A 40 8.40 0.98 -9.46
N ALA A 41 8.90 0.76 -8.24
CA ALA A 41 9.94 1.59 -7.67
C ALA A 41 11.26 1.52 -8.46
N LEU A 42 11.52 0.39 -9.15
CA LEU A 42 12.70 0.19 -9.97
C LEU A 42 12.56 0.78 -11.38
N THR A 43 11.34 0.76 -11.95
CA THR A 43 11.05 1.24 -13.31
C THR A 43 10.68 2.72 -13.37
N MET A 44 10.12 3.27 -12.29
CA MET A 44 9.75 4.68 -12.17
C MET A 44 10.32 5.24 -10.86
N PRO A 45 11.56 5.75 -10.86
CA PRO A 45 12.14 6.36 -9.66
C PRO A 45 11.27 7.55 -9.23
N HIS A 46 10.82 7.51 -7.97
CA HIS A 46 10.15 8.66 -7.38
C HIS A 46 11.16 9.82 -7.34
N PRO A 47 10.77 11.05 -7.72
CA PRO A 47 11.70 12.17 -7.69
C PRO A 47 12.28 12.36 -6.28
N ASP A 48 13.61 12.46 -6.18
CA ASP A 48 14.36 12.61 -4.92
C ASP A 48 13.97 13.86 -4.12
N ARG A 49 13.44 14.87 -4.81
CA ARG A 49 12.98 16.13 -4.20
C ARG A 49 11.52 16.38 -4.50
N ARG A 50 10.85 17.08 -3.58
CA ARG A 50 9.53 17.65 -3.85
C ARG A 50 9.64 18.59 -5.07
N PRO A 51 8.72 18.49 -6.05
CA PRO A 51 8.71 19.39 -7.19
C PRO A 51 8.64 20.85 -6.74
N ASP A 52 9.45 21.69 -7.38
CA ASP A 52 9.47 23.13 -7.16
C ASP A 52 8.15 23.77 -7.64
N LYS A 53 7.89 25.03 -7.30
CA LYS A 53 6.65 25.76 -7.60
C LYS A 53 6.32 25.77 -9.10
N LYS A 54 7.31 25.76 -9.99
CA LYS A 54 7.09 25.66 -11.44
C LYS A 54 6.68 24.24 -11.86
N GLU A 55 7.48 23.24 -11.48
CA GLU A 55 7.22 21.82 -11.76
C GLU A 55 5.85 21.38 -11.21
N ARG A 56 5.46 21.86 -10.03
CA ARG A 56 4.13 21.60 -9.46
C ARG A 56 3.00 22.20 -10.29
N ARG A 57 3.17 23.41 -10.82
CA ARG A 57 2.18 24.04 -11.71
C ARG A 57 2.07 23.29 -13.03
N ASP A 58 3.19 22.83 -13.58
CA ASP A 58 3.20 22.09 -14.84
C ASP A 58 2.58 20.69 -14.66
N LEU A 59 2.83 20.02 -13.54
CA LEU A 59 2.14 18.78 -13.16
C LEU A 59 0.63 18.96 -12.97
N LEU A 60 0.20 20.06 -12.35
CA LEU A 60 -1.23 20.38 -12.21
C LEU A 60 -1.87 20.64 -13.58
N ARG A 61 -1.20 21.36 -14.47
CA ARG A 61 -1.68 21.55 -15.85
C ARG A 61 -1.75 20.23 -16.61
N PHE A 62 -0.76 19.35 -16.46
CA PHE A 62 -0.79 18.03 -17.09
C PHE A 62 -1.94 17.16 -16.54
N LYS A 63 -2.16 17.17 -15.22
CA LYS A 63 -3.21 16.37 -14.57
C LYS A 63 -4.64 16.89 -14.82
N HIS A 64 -4.80 18.19 -15.07
CA HIS A 64 -6.09 18.85 -15.23
C HIS A 64 -6.31 19.43 -16.65
N GLY A 65 -5.36 19.26 -17.56
CA GLY A 65 -5.35 19.87 -18.89
C GLY A 65 -5.93 18.98 -19.99
N ASP A 66 -6.15 17.69 -19.72
CA ASP A 66 -6.83 16.76 -20.63
C ASP A 66 -8.28 16.51 -20.17
N SER A 67 -8.97 17.60 -19.83
CA SER A 67 -10.43 17.61 -19.79
C SER A 67 -10.94 18.54 -20.89
N GLU A 68 -10.79 18.08 -22.13
CA GLU A 68 -11.73 18.34 -23.22
C GLU A 68 -12.62 17.11 -23.42
#